data_AF-A0A7R9H091-F1
#
_entry.id   AF-A0A7R9H091-F1
#
_cell.length_a   1.000
_cell.length_b   1.000
_cell.length_c   1.000
_cell.angle_alpha   90.00
_cell.angle_beta   90.00
_cell.angle_gamma   90.00
#
_symmetry.space_group_name_H-M   'P 1'
#
loop_
_entity.id
_entity.type
_entity.pdbx_description
1 polymer ?
#
loop_
_entity_poly.entity_id
_entity_poly.type
_entity_poly.pdbx_seq_one_letter_code
_entity_poly.pdbx_strand_id
1 'polypeptide(L)'
;MTDEANLEKFYFTLPTKGLRSSADDYFENGWTGLTLKYRVSWPLHLLFSESVLTNYNEMFHFLIRVKKVQIELHDVWISHMQTKTKNVSLCEPIVWQLRMNLMFFVDNLQYYLQVDVLESQYMMMQSVINETKDFDIVQKAHSTFLANILSQSFLLMNNPVSERRLSDESSNPDVNGMRENPVHRGLALFLSLCEKFCYRVSEWSGSSPLNQEAREELNEMGQQQEYLIKLLMQMLSSLRSHPCGAYLSQLLLRLDFNRWFSHNNGMVVSVTQS
;
A
#
# COMPACT_ATOMS: atom_id res chain seq x y z
N MET A 1 -32.50 4.33 8.64
CA MET A 1 -32.23 4.95 9.96
C MET A 1 -31.09 4.27 10.73
N THR A 2 -30.53 3.14 10.26
CA THR A 2 -29.46 2.39 10.97
C THR A 2 -28.03 2.79 10.58
N ASP A 3 -27.79 3.33 9.39
CA ASP A 3 -26.42 3.55 8.90
C ASP A 3 -25.76 4.82 9.47
N GLU A 4 -26.52 5.93 9.62
CA GLU A 4 -26.00 7.16 10.24
C GLU A 4 -25.58 6.95 11.71
N ALA A 5 -26.41 6.25 12.50
CA ALA A 5 -26.10 5.94 13.90
C ALA A 5 -24.88 5.00 14.05
N ASN A 6 -24.54 4.23 13.02
CA ASN A 6 -23.33 3.41 13.00
C ASN A 6 -22.09 4.20 12.58
N LEU A 7 -22.25 5.21 11.71
CA LEU A 7 -21.18 6.11 11.30
C LEU A 7 -20.73 7.05 12.44
N GLU A 8 -21.64 7.47 13.32
CA GLU A 8 -21.32 8.29 14.52
C GLU A 8 -20.35 7.62 15.51
N LYS A 9 -20.14 6.31 15.39
CA LYS A 9 -19.17 5.57 16.21
C LYS A 9 -17.73 5.77 15.74
N PHE A 10 -17.53 6.20 14.48
CA PHE A 10 -16.22 6.45 13.90
C PHE A 10 -15.85 7.92 14.02
N TYR A 11 -14.61 8.19 14.39
CA TYR A 11 -14.08 9.55 14.44
C TYR A 11 -12.59 9.55 14.15
N PHE A 12 -12.10 10.67 13.63
CA PHE A 12 -10.69 10.84 13.34
C PHE A 12 -9.99 11.56 14.48
N THR A 13 -8.76 11.13 14.77
CA THR A 13 -7.85 11.85 15.66
C THR A 13 -6.57 12.16 14.91
N LEU A 14 -6.12 13.41 14.97
CA LEU A 14 -4.80 13.83 14.52
C LEU A 14 -3.85 13.79 15.73
N PRO A 15 -2.58 13.34 15.58
CA PRO A 15 -1.59 13.49 16.61
C PRO A 15 -1.45 14.98 16.91
N THR A 16 -1.82 15.37 18.12
CA THR A 16 -1.53 16.70 18.61
C THR A 16 -0.01 16.84 18.62
N LYS A 17 0.53 17.85 17.92
CA LYS A 17 1.97 18.16 17.84
C LYS A 17 2.62 18.01 19.23
N GLY A 18 3.26 16.87 19.47
CA GLY A 18 4.13 16.65 20.63
C GLY A 18 5.54 17.04 20.20
N LEU A 19 6.13 18.01 20.90
CA LEU A 19 7.52 18.46 20.73
C LEU A 19 8.48 17.26 20.59
N ARG A 20 8.91 16.93 19.37
CA ARG A 20 10.22 16.34 19.08
C ARG A 20 10.69 16.81 17.70
N SER A 21 11.56 17.81 17.70
CA SER A 21 12.43 18.13 16.59
C SER A 21 13.51 17.06 16.45
N SER A 22 13.59 16.41 15.29
CA SER A 22 14.85 16.08 14.59
C SER A 22 14.55 15.24 13.34
N ALA A 23 14.77 15.86 12.17
CA ALA A 23 15.29 15.25 10.96
C ALA A 23 14.62 13.98 10.38
N ASP A 24 13.29 13.99 10.21
CA ASP A 24 12.63 13.21 9.17
C ASP A 24 11.48 14.05 8.59
N ASP A 25 11.77 14.77 7.51
CA ASP A 25 10.90 15.70 6.80
C ASP A 25 9.77 15.00 6.00
N TYR A 26 9.38 13.80 6.43
CA TYR A 26 8.27 13.01 5.87
C TYR A 26 6.97 13.14 6.69
N PHE A 27 7.01 13.87 7.81
CA PHE A 27 5.87 14.08 8.72
C PHE A 27 4.98 15.29 8.36
N GLU A 28 5.18 15.94 7.22
CA GLU A 28 4.51 17.22 6.91
C GLU A 28 3.06 17.09 6.38
N ASN A 29 2.54 15.87 6.20
CA ASN A 29 1.19 15.66 5.70
C ASN A 29 0.26 15.12 6.79
N GLY A 30 -0.79 15.88 7.15
CA GLY A 30 -1.82 15.47 8.12
C GLY A 30 -2.50 14.12 7.83
N TRP A 31 -2.28 13.57 6.63
CA TRP A 31 -2.67 12.23 6.20
C TRP A 31 -1.94 11.09 6.91
N THR A 32 -0.64 11.23 7.23
CA THR A 32 0.12 10.17 7.93
C THR A 32 -0.17 10.15 9.43
N GLY A 33 -0.67 11.26 9.98
CA GLY A 33 -1.16 11.33 11.36
C GLY A 33 -2.63 10.90 11.54
N LEU A 34 -3.38 10.72 10.46
CA LEU A 34 -4.82 10.48 10.58
C LEU A 34 -5.10 9.10 11.18
N THR A 35 -5.61 9.03 12.41
CA THR A 35 -6.01 7.76 13.04
C THR A 35 -7.53 7.64 13.04
N LEU A 36 -8.05 6.53 12.54
CA LEU A 36 -9.47 6.20 12.61
C LEU A 36 -9.76 5.49 13.93
N LYS A 37 -10.53 6.14 14.80
CA LYS A 37 -10.99 5.56 16.06
C LYS A 37 -12.43 5.08 15.95
N TYR A 38 -12.73 4.00 16.65
CA TYR A 38 -14.06 3.40 16.71
C TYR A 38 -14.52 3.30 18.17
N ARG A 39 -15.67 3.88 18.48
CA ARG A 39 -16.30 3.78 19.81
C ARG A 39 -16.98 2.42 19.93
N VAL A 40 -16.25 1.46 20.50
CA VAL A 40 -16.77 0.11 20.71
C VAL A 40 -17.75 0.11 21.88
N SER A 41 -19.02 -0.21 21.62
CA SER A 41 -20.02 -0.42 22.66
C SER A 41 -19.93 -1.84 23.22
N TRP A 42 -20.32 -2.00 24.49
CA TRP A 42 -20.59 -3.34 25.03
C TRP A 42 -21.71 -4.01 24.21
N PRO A 43 -21.64 -5.32 23.88
CA PRO A 43 -20.60 -6.30 24.24
C PRO A 43 -19.45 -6.42 23.23
N LEU A 44 -19.42 -5.65 22.14
CA LEU A 44 -18.47 -5.79 21.03
C LEU A 44 -16.98 -5.58 21.41
N HIS A 45 -16.70 -4.98 22.57
CA HIS A 45 -15.34 -4.83 23.12
C HIS A 45 -14.59 -6.16 23.29
N LEU A 46 -15.30 -7.30 23.38
CA LEU A 46 -14.69 -8.63 23.44
C LEU A 46 -14.03 -9.04 22.11
N LEU A 47 -14.48 -8.45 21.00
CA LEU A 47 -13.96 -8.71 19.66
C LEU A 47 -12.97 -7.62 19.19
N PHE A 48 -13.24 -6.36 19.56
CA PHE A 48 -12.45 -5.20 19.16
C PHE A 48 -11.60 -4.66 20.32
N SER A 49 -10.48 -5.34 20.58
CA SER A 49 -9.44 -4.86 21.50
C SER A 49 -8.66 -3.69 20.90
N GLU A 50 -7.91 -2.96 21.72
CA GLU A 50 -7.03 -1.87 21.22
C GLU A 50 -5.97 -2.39 20.23
N SER A 51 -5.46 -3.62 20.43
CA SER A 51 -4.53 -4.26 19.49
C SER A 51 -5.16 -4.53 18.12
N VAL A 52 -6.40 -5.00 18.10
CA VAL A 52 -7.19 -5.19 16.88
C VAL A 52 -7.44 -3.86 16.16
N LEU A 53 -7.82 -2.81 16.90
CA LEU A 53 -8.04 -1.48 16.33
C LEU A 53 -6.74 -0.85 15.79
N THR A 54 -5.60 -1.14 16.43
CA THR A 54 -4.28 -0.73 15.93
C THR A 54 -3.98 -1.40 14.59
N ASN A 55 -4.17 -2.72 14.50
CA ASN A 55 -4.02 -3.50 13.27
C ASN A 55 -4.94 -3.00 12.14
N TYR A 56 -6.19 -2.63 12.44
CA TYR A 56 -7.07 -1.99 11.45
C TYR A 56 -6.56 -0.61 11.01
N ASN A 57 -5.96 0.16 11.91
CA ASN A 57 -5.36 1.45 11.56
C ASN A 57 -4.12 1.31 10.67
N GLU A 58 -3.27 0.31 10.90
CA GLU A 58 -2.13 0.01 10.01
C GLU A 58 -2.62 -0.27 8.57
N MET A 59 -3.65 -1.10 8.43
CA MET A 59 -4.28 -1.34 7.14
C MET A 59 -4.88 -0.05 6.56
N PHE A 60 -5.61 0.74 7.37
CA PHE A 60 -6.21 1.99 6.94
C PHE A 60 -5.17 3.00 6.41
N HIS A 61 -4.04 3.17 7.10
CA HIS A 61 -2.95 4.05 6.69
C HIS A 61 -2.35 3.64 5.35
N PHE A 62 -2.19 2.34 5.14
CA PHE A 62 -1.70 1.85 3.86
C PHE A 62 -2.71 2.10 2.73
N LEU A 63 -3.98 1.75 2.94
CA LEU A 63 -5.04 1.94 1.94
C LEU A 63 -5.25 3.41 1.60
N ILE A 64 -5.26 4.31 2.59
CA ILE A 64 -5.47 5.73 2.35
C ILE A 64 -4.30 6.34 1.60
N ARG A 65 -3.06 5.89 1.86
CA ARG A 65 -1.88 6.35 1.10
C ARG A 65 -1.97 5.92 -0.36
N VAL A 66 -2.26 4.64 -0.63
CA VAL A 66 -2.46 4.14 -1.99
C VAL A 66 -3.57 4.93 -2.70
N LYS A 67 -4.70 5.16 -2.02
CA LYS A 67 -5.83 5.90 -2.60
C LYS A 67 -5.49 7.36 -2.88
N LYS A 68 -4.77 8.01 -1.97
CA LYS A 68 -4.30 9.39 -2.13
C LYS A 68 -3.42 9.53 -3.37
N VAL A 69 -2.40 8.68 -3.49
CA VAL A 69 -1.49 8.67 -4.66
C VAL A 69 -2.26 8.42 -5.96
N GLN A 70 -3.24 7.51 -5.94
CA GLN A 70 -4.11 7.27 -7.10
C GLN A 70 -4.89 8.54 -7.51
N ILE A 71 -5.47 9.24 -6.54
CA ILE A 71 -6.21 10.49 -6.78
C ILE A 71 -5.28 11.57 -7.33
N GLU A 72 -4.11 11.78 -6.74
CA GLU A 72 -3.15 12.79 -7.20
C GLU A 72 -2.69 12.53 -8.65
N LEU A 73 -2.40 11.28 -9.01
CA LEU A 73 -2.08 10.90 -10.39
C LEU A 73 -3.24 11.15 -11.36
N HIS A 74 -4.48 10.98 -10.91
CA HIS A 74 -5.68 11.27 -11.68
C HIS A 74 -5.93 12.78 -11.82
N ASP A 75 -5.65 13.57 -10.80
CA ASP A 75 -5.76 15.03 -10.86
C ASP A 75 -4.75 15.62 -11.84
N VAL A 76 -3.53 15.08 -11.90
CA VAL A 76 -2.56 15.40 -12.96
C VAL A 76 -3.15 15.13 -14.35
N TRP A 77 -3.83 13.99 -14.55
CA TRP A 77 -4.52 13.68 -15.82
C TRP A 77 -5.61 14.69 -16.17
N ILE A 78 -6.48 15.01 -15.20
CA ILE A 78 -7.58 15.95 -15.40
C ILE A 78 -7.00 17.32 -15.79
N SER A 79 -5.97 17.78 -15.07
CA SER A 79 -5.24 19.02 -15.39
C SER A 79 -4.71 19.00 -16.83
N HIS A 80 -4.08 17.89 -17.25
CA HIS A 80 -3.58 17.72 -18.62
C HIS A 80 -4.71 17.80 -19.67
N MET A 81 -5.85 17.17 -19.41
CA MET A 81 -6.99 17.17 -20.35
C MET A 81 -7.64 18.55 -20.47
N GLN A 82 -7.71 19.31 -19.37
CA GLN A 82 -8.28 20.65 -19.33
C GLN A 82 -7.37 21.73 -19.94
N THR A 83 -6.04 21.49 -19.99
CA THR A 83 -5.04 22.48 -20.43
C THR A 83 -4.34 22.16 -21.75
N LYS A 84 -4.91 21.28 -22.59
CA LYS A 84 -4.36 20.89 -23.91
C LYS A 84 -3.96 22.04 -24.85
N THR A 85 -4.39 23.27 -24.60
CA THR A 85 -4.02 24.47 -25.37
C THR A 85 -3.20 25.52 -24.59
N LYS A 86 -2.94 25.32 -23.29
CA LYS A 86 -2.30 26.34 -22.41
C LYS A 86 -1.03 25.89 -21.68
N ASN A 87 -0.85 24.58 -21.43
CA ASN A 87 0.32 24.04 -20.73
C ASN A 87 1.13 23.12 -21.64
N VAL A 88 2.14 23.70 -22.29
CA VAL A 88 3.01 23.01 -23.25
C VAL A 88 3.86 21.94 -22.54
N SER A 89 4.35 22.23 -21.33
CA SER A 89 5.16 21.30 -20.53
C SER A 89 4.44 19.99 -20.19
N LEU A 90 3.15 20.06 -19.85
CA LEU A 90 2.32 18.92 -19.46
C LEU A 90 1.91 18.03 -20.63
N CYS A 91 2.05 18.55 -21.85
CA CYS A 91 1.78 17.83 -23.10
C CYS A 91 3.03 17.15 -23.66
N GLU A 92 4.19 17.22 -22.98
CA GLU A 92 5.39 16.52 -23.42
C GLU A 92 5.22 14.99 -23.30
N PRO A 93 5.60 14.21 -24.33
CA PRO A 93 5.40 12.76 -24.34
C PRO A 93 6.02 12.03 -23.13
N ILE A 94 7.16 12.52 -22.63
CA ILE A 94 7.86 11.93 -21.48
C ILE A 94 7.04 12.00 -20.19
N VAL A 95 6.34 13.11 -19.95
CA VAL A 95 5.46 13.28 -18.78
C VAL A 95 4.27 12.34 -18.90
N TRP A 96 3.67 12.28 -20.09
CA TRP A 96 2.51 11.44 -20.34
C TRP A 96 2.85 9.95 -20.19
N GLN A 97 3.98 9.50 -20.74
CA GLN A 97 4.43 8.12 -20.66
C GLN A 97 4.71 7.71 -19.21
N LEU A 98 5.48 8.51 -18.46
CA LEU A 98 5.81 8.20 -17.08
C LEU A 98 4.55 8.14 -16.21
N ARG A 99 3.62 9.10 -16.36
CA ARG A 99 2.33 9.08 -15.65
C ARG A 99 1.55 7.81 -15.92
N MET A 100 1.47 7.37 -17.18
CA MET A 100 0.73 6.14 -17.53
C MET A 100 1.36 4.91 -16.88
N ASN A 101 2.69 4.83 -16.86
CA ASN A 101 3.40 3.74 -16.21
C ASN A 101 3.16 3.72 -14.68
N LEU A 102 3.23 4.88 -14.03
CA LEU A 102 3.00 5.02 -12.58
C LEU A 102 1.54 4.70 -12.21
N MET A 103 0.58 5.24 -12.98
CA MET A 103 -0.85 5.01 -12.78
C MET A 103 -1.21 3.53 -12.97
N PHE A 104 -0.66 2.88 -14.00
CA PHE A 104 -0.87 1.45 -14.24
C PHE A 104 -0.47 0.61 -13.03
N PHE A 105 0.68 0.91 -12.42
CA PHE A 105 1.11 0.19 -11.22
C PHE A 105 0.16 0.44 -10.03
N VAL A 106 -0.17 1.70 -9.75
CA VAL A 106 -1.00 2.08 -8.60
C VAL A 106 -2.42 1.52 -8.71
N ASP A 107 -3.01 1.53 -9.91
CA ASP A 107 -4.34 0.96 -10.16
C ASP A 107 -4.36 -0.56 -9.95
N ASN A 108 -3.33 -1.26 -10.44
CA ASN A 108 -3.22 -2.71 -10.21
C ASN A 108 -2.97 -3.07 -8.74
N LEU A 109 -2.16 -2.26 -8.03
CA LEU A 109 -1.96 -2.43 -6.59
C LEU A 109 -3.26 -2.21 -5.82
N GLN A 110 -4.00 -1.15 -6.15
CA GLN A 110 -5.28 -0.84 -5.52
C GLN A 110 -6.30 -1.96 -5.75
N TYR A 111 -6.39 -2.47 -6.99
CA TYR A 111 -7.29 -3.57 -7.33
C TYR A 111 -6.93 -4.83 -6.54
N TYR A 112 -5.64 -5.18 -6.49
CA TYR A 112 -5.16 -6.31 -5.70
C TYR A 112 -5.58 -6.22 -4.24
N LEU A 113 -5.35 -5.07 -3.61
CA LEU A 113 -5.70 -4.86 -2.21
C LEU A 113 -7.21 -4.95 -1.97
N GLN A 114 -8.03 -4.37 -2.85
CA GLN A 114 -9.48 -4.37 -2.66
C GLN A 114 -10.13 -5.72 -2.97
N VAL A 115 -9.82 -6.32 -4.11
CA VAL A 115 -10.56 -7.48 -4.62
C VAL A 115 -9.94 -8.78 -4.12
N ASP A 116 -8.63 -8.95 -4.27
CA ASP A 116 -7.98 -10.22 -3.93
C ASP A 116 -7.74 -10.39 -2.45
N VAL A 117 -7.49 -9.29 -1.75
CA VAL A 117 -7.19 -9.32 -0.32
C VAL A 117 -8.46 -9.02 0.48
N LEU A 118 -8.95 -7.79 0.45
CA LEU A 118 -10.04 -7.38 1.36
C LEU A 118 -11.33 -8.14 1.09
N GLU A 119 -11.85 -8.11 -0.14
CA GLU A 119 -13.13 -8.74 -0.50
C GLU A 119 -13.07 -10.26 -0.30
N SER A 120 -12.01 -10.92 -0.78
CA SER A 120 -11.84 -12.36 -0.63
C SER A 120 -11.80 -12.80 0.84
N GLN A 121 -10.98 -12.14 1.67
CA GLN A 121 -10.89 -12.49 3.09
C GLN A 121 -12.19 -12.16 3.83
N TYR A 122 -12.86 -11.06 3.47
CA TYR A 122 -14.13 -10.67 4.06
C TYR A 122 -15.21 -11.72 3.79
N MET A 123 -15.34 -12.19 2.54
CA MET A 123 -16.30 -13.22 2.16
C MET A 123 -16.09 -14.53 2.93
N MET A 124 -14.83 -14.94 3.12
CA MET A 124 -14.53 -16.14 3.92
C MET A 124 -14.93 -15.97 5.39
N MET A 125 -14.61 -14.83 6.01
CA MET A 125 -15.02 -14.53 7.38
C MET A 125 -16.55 -14.50 7.50
N GLN A 126 -17.22 -13.83 6.57
CA GLN A 126 -18.67 -13.68 6.57
C GLN A 126 -19.39 -15.02 6.43
N SER A 127 -18.89 -15.95 5.61
CA SER A 127 -19.44 -17.32 5.51
C SER A 127 -19.39 -18.03 6.86
N VAL A 128 -18.24 -18.00 7.53
CA VAL A 128 -18.06 -18.64 8.85
C VAL A 128 -18.99 -18.03 9.89
N ILE A 129 -19.12 -16.70 9.91
CA ILE A 129 -20.01 -15.99 10.84
C ILE A 129 -21.49 -16.35 10.61
N ASN A 130 -21.90 -16.52 9.35
CA ASN A 130 -23.29 -16.87 9.02
C ASN A 130 -23.64 -18.32 9.35
N GLU A 131 -22.66 -19.23 9.35
CA GLU A 131 -22.86 -20.66 9.59
C GLU A 131 -22.82 -21.04 11.08
N THR A 132 -22.12 -20.25 11.90
CA THR A 132 -21.91 -20.54 13.32
C THR A 132 -22.82 -19.74 14.26
N LYS A 133 -23.08 -20.28 15.45
CA LYS A 133 -23.67 -19.56 16.59
C LYS A 133 -22.71 -19.45 17.78
N ASP A 134 -21.49 -19.97 17.62
CA ASP A 134 -20.47 -20.00 18.66
C ASP A 134 -19.60 -18.73 18.56
N PHE A 135 -19.54 -17.98 19.67
CA PHE A 135 -18.77 -16.75 19.77
C PHE A 135 -17.27 -16.99 19.57
N ASP A 136 -16.72 -18.10 20.08
CA ASP A 136 -15.28 -18.37 19.99
C ASP A 136 -14.87 -18.63 18.54
N ILE A 137 -15.75 -19.26 17.76
CA ILE A 137 -15.55 -19.46 16.32
C ILE A 137 -15.58 -18.12 15.57
N VAL A 138 -16.51 -17.22 15.91
CA VAL A 138 -16.56 -15.86 15.34
C VAL A 138 -15.29 -15.07 15.67
N GLN A 139 -14.85 -15.12 16.93
CA GLN A 139 -13.65 -14.41 17.37
C GLN A 139 -12.39 -14.92 16.64
N LYS A 140 -12.28 -16.24 16.46
CA LYS A 140 -11.18 -16.86 15.70
C LYS A 140 -11.25 -16.51 14.21
N ALA A 141 -12.43 -16.51 13.61
CA ALA A 141 -12.62 -16.15 12.20
C ALA A 141 -12.18 -14.70 11.95
N HIS A 142 -12.59 -13.76 12.82
CA HIS A 142 -12.19 -12.36 12.75
C HIS A 142 -10.68 -12.16 12.95
N SER A 143 -10.08 -12.87 13.91
CA SER A 143 -8.63 -12.79 14.14
C SER A 143 -7.84 -13.31 12.93
N THR A 144 -8.32 -14.39 12.31
CA THR A 144 -7.72 -14.96 11.09
C THR A 144 -7.87 -14.02 9.90
N PHE A 145 -9.05 -13.42 9.73
CA PHE A 145 -9.30 -12.39 8.72
C PHE A 145 -8.29 -11.25 8.82
N LEU A 146 -8.15 -10.65 10.01
CA LEU A 146 -7.27 -9.51 10.22
C LEU A 146 -5.78 -9.86 9.99
N ALA A 147 -5.34 -11.03 10.47
CA ALA A 147 -3.99 -11.51 10.22
C ALA A 147 -3.72 -11.73 8.72
N ASN A 148 -4.69 -12.31 8.00
CA ASN A 148 -4.58 -12.57 6.58
C ASN A 148 -4.51 -11.28 5.76
N ILE A 149 -5.40 -10.30 6.00
CA ILE A 149 -5.38 -9.05 5.22
C ILE A 149 -4.09 -8.27 5.42
N LEU A 150 -3.55 -8.25 6.65
CA LEU A 150 -2.28 -7.58 6.95
C LEU A 150 -1.08 -8.31 6.33
N SER A 151 -1.08 -9.65 6.36
CA SER A 151 -0.02 -10.44 5.72
C SER A 151 -0.05 -10.34 4.19
N GLN A 152 -1.24 -10.41 3.58
CA GLN A 152 -1.41 -10.32 2.13
C GLN A 152 -1.14 -8.92 1.59
N SER A 153 -1.35 -7.90 2.42
CA SER A 153 -0.99 -6.50 2.11
C SER A 153 0.48 -6.18 2.40
N PHE A 154 1.29 -7.21 2.71
CA PHE A 154 2.72 -7.12 3.01
C PHE A 154 3.09 -6.33 4.28
N LEU A 155 2.11 -5.94 5.09
CA LEU A 155 2.32 -5.16 6.33
C LEU A 155 2.94 -6.01 7.44
N LEU A 156 2.62 -7.31 7.49
CA LEU A 156 3.22 -8.25 8.42
C LEU A 156 4.34 -9.05 7.73
N MET A 157 5.48 -9.14 8.40
CA MET A 157 6.46 -10.19 8.15
C MET A 157 5.99 -11.43 8.92
N ASN A 158 5.37 -12.39 8.25
CA ASN A 158 5.13 -13.71 8.84
C ASN A 158 6.49 -14.39 9.01
N ASN A 159 7.14 -14.15 10.15
CA ASN A 159 8.29 -14.93 10.55
C ASN A 159 7.75 -16.13 11.35
N PRO A 160 7.76 -17.37 10.84
CA PRO A 160 7.36 -18.56 11.61
C PRO A 160 8.32 -18.86 12.79
N VAL A 161 9.22 -17.94 13.15
CA VAL A 161 10.23 -18.10 14.21
C VAL A 161 9.72 -17.60 15.58
N SER A 162 8.61 -16.86 15.64
CA SER A 162 8.11 -16.30 16.91
C SER A 162 7.42 -17.31 17.83
N GLU A 163 7.10 -18.52 17.37
CA GLU A 163 6.51 -19.59 18.20
C GLU A 163 7.52 -20.62 18.74
N ARG A 164 8.83 -20.49 18.42
CA ARG A 164 9.85 -21.47 18.87
C ARG A 164 10.86 -21.00 19.92
N ARG A 165 10.59 -19.90 20.63
CA ARG A 165 11.45 -19.46 21.75
C ARG A 165 10.68 -19.32 23.05
N LEU A 166 10.18 -20.44 23.55
CA LEU A 166 9.88 -20.67 24.97
C LEU A 166 11.00 -21.53 25.57
N SER A 167 12.21 -20.97 25.66
CA SER A 167 13.33 -21.46 26.49
C SER A 167 14.58 -20.65 26.18
N ASP A 168 14.76 -19.51 26.84
CA ASP A 168 16.05 -19.08 27.42
C ASP A 168 15.97 -17.61 27.81
N GLU A 169 15.86 -17.39 29.13
CA GLU A 169 16.13 -16.11 29.77
C GLU A 169 17.64 -15.86 29.75
N SER A 170 18.09 -14.86 28.98
CA SER A 170 19.21 -13.94 29.33
C SER A 170 19.85 -13.31 28.08
N SER A 171 19.29 -12.21 27.59
CA SER A 171 20.05 -11.13 26.92
C SER A 171 19.13 -10.03 26.38
N ASN A 172 19.30 -8.81 26.92
CA ASN A 172 18.96 -7.47 26.40
C ASN A 172 17.70 -7.27 25.52
N PRO A 173 16.76 -6.37 25.91
CA PRO A 173 15.56 -6.07 25.14
C PRO A 173 15.73 -4.96 24.08
N ASP A 174 16.94 -4.70 23.58
CA ASP A 174 17.22 -3.62 22.62
C ASP A 174 17.72 -4.14 21.27
N VAL A 175 16.89 -4.90 20.54
CA VAL A 175 16.95 -4.99 19.05
C VAL A 175 15.56 -5.34 18.50
N ASN A 176 14.53 -4.53 18.81
CA ASN A 176 13.25 -4.63 18.12
C ASN A 176 13.28 -3.84 16.79
N GLY A 177 14.34 -4.07 16.01
CA GLY A 177 14.37 -3.70 14.61
C GLY A 177 13.41 -4.62 13.87
N MET A 178 12.12 -4.30 13.89
CA MET A 178 11.15 -4.85 12.96
C MET A 178 11.77 -4.77 11.56
N ARG A 179 12.24 -5.90 11.05
CA ARG A 179 12.71 -5.99 9.67
C ARG A 179 11.50 -5.72 8.81
N GLU A 180 11.36 -4.47 8.36
CA GLU A 180 10.30 -4.07 7.43
C GLU A 180 10.26 -5.05 6.28
N ASN A 181 9.07 -5.52 5.93
CA ASN A 181 8.90 -6.44 4.82
C ASN A 181 9.51 -5.78 3.56
N PRO A 182 10.50 -6.40 2.91
CA PRO A 182 11.21 -5.76 1.79
C PRO A 182 10.26 -5.48 0.62
N VAL A 183 9.17 -6.26 0.48
CA VAL A 183 8.10 -6.00 -0.47
C VAL A 183 7.36 -4.71 -0.11
N HIS A 184 6.94 -4.56 1.15
CA HIS A 184 6.27 -3.35 1.62
C HIS A 184 7.15 -2.12 1.45
N ARG A 185 8.45 -2.23 1.75
CA ARG A 185 9.42 -1.16 1.49
C ARG A 185 9.50 -0.82 0.01
N GLY A 186 9.54 -1.82 -0.88
CA GLY A 186 9.49 -1.61 -2.33
C GLY A 186 8.23 -0.87 -2.78
N LEU A 187 7.06 -1.25 -2.25
CA LEU A 187 5.79 -0.57 -2.52
C LEU A 187 5.80 0.87 -1.98
N ALA A 188 6.33 1.10 -0.79
CA ALA A 188 6.43 2.44 -0.18
C ALA A 188 7.34 3.37 -0.99
N LEU A 189 8.46 2.86 -1.52
CA LEU A 189 9.35 3.59 -2.44
C LEU A 189 8.67 3.89 -3.77
N PHE A 190 7.81 2.99 -4.28
CA PHE A 190 7.05 3.25 -5.50
C PHE A 190 6.02 4.36 -5.27
N LEU A 191 5.29 4.31 -4.15
CA LEU A 191 4.32 5.34 -3.80
C LEU A 191 5.01 6.72 -3.62
N SER A 192 6.19 6.77 -2.99
CA SER A 192 6.93 8.04 -2.87
C SER A 192 7.43 8.58 -4.21
N LEU A 193 7.80 7.70 -5.15
CA LEU A 193 8.12 8.09 -6.52
C LEU A 193 6.91 8.73 -7.23
N CYS A 194 5.71 8.16 -7.04
CA CYS A 194 4.48 8.75 -7.55
C CYS A 194 4.16 10.12 -6.91
N GLU A 195 4.32 10.24 -5.58
CA GLU A 195 4.13 11.51 -4.86
C GLU A 195 5.11 12.58 -5.40
N LYS A 196 6.40 12.21 -5.56
CA LYS A 196 7.42 13.08 -6.16
C LYS A 196 7.01 13.52 -7.57
N PHE A 197 6.49 12.60 -8.39
CA PHE A 197 6.04 12.89 -9.75
C PHE A 197 4.92 13.94 -9.74
N CYS A 198 3.87 13.70 -8.94
CA CYS A 198 2.74 14.62 -8.85
C CYS A 198 3.17 16.01 -8.37
N TYR A 199 4.06 16.07 -7.38
CA TYR A 199 4.61 17.33 -6.87
C TYR A 199 5.38 18.09 -7.97
N ARG A 200 6.34 17.45 -8.64
CA ARG A 200 7.17 18.11 -9.68
C ARG A 200 6.35 18.57 -10.87
N VAL A 201 5.38 17.75 -11.30
CA VAL A 201 4.49 18.12 -12.41
C VAL A 201 3.61 19.32 -12.05
N SER A 202 3.23 19.46 -10.78
CA SER A 202 2.51 20.65 -10.31
C SER A 202 3.36 21.92 -10.36
N GLU A 203 4.66 21.82 -10.06
CA GLU A 203 5.61 22.94 -10.15
C GLU A 203 5.89 23.37 -11.60
N TRP A 204 5.93 22.41 -12.52
CA TRP A 204 6.17 22.69 -13.95
C TRP A 204 4.92 23.15 -14.71
N SER A 205 3.79 23.32 -14.03
CA SER A 205 2.54 23.73 -14.66
C SER A 205 2.63 25.18 -15.16
N GLY A 206 2.91 25.34 -16.46
CA GLY A 206 3.08 26.63 -17.11
C GLY A 206 3.09 26.55 -18.63
N SER A 207 3.02 27.72 -19.28
CA SER A 207 2.96 27.81 -20.74
C SER A 207 4.32 27.63 -21.43
N SER A 208 5.41 27.57 -20.67
CA SER A 208 6.76 27.31 -21.19
C SER A 208 7.01 25.80 -21.39
N PRO A 209 7.83 25.40 -22.37
CA PRO A 209 8.30 24.02 -22.49
C PRO A 209 9.15 23.61 -21.28
N LEU A 210 9.30 22.31 -21.03
CA LEU A 210 10.17 21.82 -19.95
C LEU A 210 11.61 22.25 -20.19
N ASN A 211 12.28 22.64 -19.11
CA ASN A 211 13.72 22.89 -19.12
C ASN A 211 14.49 21.56 -19.17
N GLN A 212 15.77 21.63 -19.54
CA GLN A 212 16.63 20.44 -19.62
C GLN A 212 16.70 19.68 -18.29
N GLU A 213 16.83 20.40 -17.17
CA GLU A 213 16.85 19.83 -15.82
C GLU A 213 15.58 19.04 -15.49
N ALA A 214 14.40 19.55 -15.86
CA ALA A 214 13.12 18.86 -15.64
C ALA A 214 13.02 17.57 -16.47
N ARG A 215 13.56 17.57 -17.69
CA ARG A 215 13.60 16.35 -18.54
C ARG A 215 14.56 15.30 -17.97
N GLU A 216 15.71 15.74 -17.45
CA GLU A 216 16.67 14.85 -16.78
C GLU A 216 16.05 14.22 -15.53
N GLU A 217 15.37 15.01 -14.70
CA GLU A 217 14.68 14.49 -13.52
C GLU A 217 13.57 13.48 -13.89
N LEU A 218 12.78 13.75 -14.93
CA LEU A 218 11.78 12.79 -15.42
C LEU A 218 12.42 11.48 -15.90
N ASN A 219 13.57 11.55 -16.54
CA ASN A 219 14.30 10.36 -16.98
C ASN A 219 14.85 9.56 -15.79
N GLU A 220 15.41 10.24 -14.78
CA GLU A 220 15.84 9.59 -13.53
C GLU A 220 14.67 8.91 -12.83
N MET A 221 13.52 9.55 -12.77
CA MET A 221 12.30 8.99 -12.20
C MET A 221 11.79 7.77 -12.99
N GLY A 222 11.88 7.81 -14.32
CA GLY A 222 11.60 6.65 -15.17
C GLY A 222 12.54 5.47 -14.90
N GLN A 223 13.84 5.73 -14.73
CA GLN A 223 14.82 4.69 -14.38
C GLN A 223 14.56 4.11 -12.98
N GLN A 224 14.20 4.96 -12.01
CA GLN A 224 13.81 4.52 -10.67
C GLN A 224 12.57 3.63 -10.70
N GLN A 225 11.55 4.00 -11.50
CA GLN A 225 10.35 3.19 -11.70
C GLN A 225 10.70 1.78 -12.23
N GLU A 226 11.55 1.71 -13.26
CA GLU A 226 11.98 0.44 -13.85
C GLU A 226 12.78 -0.41 -12.85
N TYR A 227 13.69 0.22 -12.09
CA TYR A 227 14.47 -0.43 -11.05
C TYR A 227 13.58 -1.02 -9.94
N LEU A 228 12.60 -0.26 -9.44
CA LEU A 228 11.69 -0.72 -8.39
C LEU A 228 10.88 -1.94 -8.83
N ILE A 229 10.49 -1.99 -10.10
CA ILE A 229 9.73 -3.13 -10.63
C ILE A 229 10.64 -4.35 -10.80
N LYS A 230 11.87 -4.16 -11.28
CA LYS A 230 12.89 -5.22 -11.28
C LYS A 230 13.15 -5.75 -9.87
N LEU A 231 13.22 -4.87 -8.88
CA LEU A 231 13.41 -5.24 -7.48
C LEU A 231 12.22 -6.07 -6.96
N LEU A 232 10.98 -5.64 -7.22
CA LEU A 232 9.78 -6.42 -6.86
C LEU A 232 9.77 -7.80 -7.52
N MET A 233 10.15 -7.90 -8.80
CA MET A 233 10.27 -9.18 -9.53
C MET A 233 11.39 -10.07 -8.97
N GLN A 234 12.56 -9.50 -8.65
CA GLN A 234 13.66 -10.23 -8.00
C GLN A 234 13.29 -10.69 -6.59
N MET A 235 12.49 -9.93 -5.86
CA MET A 235 12.00 -10.36 -4.55
C MET A 235 11.14 -11.62 -4.66
N LEU A 236 10.38 -11.80 -5.74
CA LEU A 236 9.61 -13.02 -5.96
C LEU A 236 10.49 -14.28 -6.10
N SER A 237 11.67 -14.17 -6.72
CA SER A 237 12.60 -15.31 -6.80
C SER A 237 13.21 -15.64 -5.43
N SER A 238 13.54 -14.61 -4.63
CA SER A 238 14.09 -14.79 -3.28
C SER A 238 13.06 -15.24 -2.25
N LEU A 239 11.80 -14.86 -2.41
CA LEU A 239 10.69 -15.13 -1.49
C LEU A 239 9.83 -16.33 -1.92
N ARG A 240 10.27 -17.11 -2.92
CA ARG A 240 9.51 -18.26 -3.45
C ARG A 240 9.12 -19.29 -2.38
N SER A 241 9.92 -19.42 -1.31
CA SER A 241 9.65 -20.32 -0.19
C SER A 241 8.77 -19.73 0.91
N HIS A 242 8.44 -18.43 0.84
CA HIS A 242 7.68 -17.72 1.87
C HIS A 242 6.22 -17.50 1.41
N PRO A 243 5.23 -17.51 2.32
CA PRO A 243 3.82 -17.20 1.98
C PRO A 243 3.67 -15.84 1.29
N CYS A 244 4.49 -14.88 1.71
CA CYS A 244 4.62 -13.56 1.09
C CYS A 244 4.95 -13.62 -0.41
N GLY A 245 5.68 -14.64 -0.87
CA GLY A 245 6.00 -14.84 -2.28
C GLY A 245 4.79 -15.24 -3.12
N ALA A 246 3.83 -16.00 -2.55
CA ALA A 246 2.59 -16.35 -3.25
C ALA A 246 1.70 -15.12 -3.46
N TYR A 247 1.55 -14.30 -2.42
CA TYR A 247 0.80 -13.03 -2.48
C TYR A 247 1.44 -12.05 -3.46
N LEU A 248 2.77 -11.92 -3.41
CA LEU A 248 3.53 -11.13 -4.38
C LEU A 248 3.35 -11.67 -5.80
N SER A 249 3.31 -12.98 -5.99
CA SER A 249 3.04 -13.58 -7.30
C SER A 249 1.68 -13.21 -7.87
N GLN A 250 0.64 -13.16 -7.03
CA GLN A 250 -0.70 -12.76 -7.47
C GLN A 250 -0.76 -11.28 -7.86
N LEU A 251 -0.07 -10.41 -7.12
CA LEU A 251 0.08 -9.00 -7.48
C LEU A 251 0.89 -8.84 -8.78
N LEU A 252 2.02 -9.55 -8.91
CA LEU A 252 2.89 -9.46 -10.09
C LEU A 252 2.25 -10.06 -11.34
N LEU A 253 1.40 -11.08 -11.24
CA LEU A 253 0.61 -11.60 -12.37
C LEU A 253 -0.35 -10.54 -12.93
N ARG A 254 -0.89 -9.67 -12.07
CA ARG A 254 -1.71 -8.54 -12.51
C ARG A 254 -0.88 -7.42 -13.13
N LEU A 255 0.24 -7.09 -12.49
CA LEU A 255 1.18 -6.10 -13.02
C LEU A 255 1.79 -6.54 -14.35
N ASP A 256 2.01 -7.84 -14.55
CA ASP A 256 2.48 -8.42 -15.82
C ASP A 256 1.35 -8.90 -16.73
N PHE A 257 0.08 -8.53 -16.44
CA PHE A 257 -1.03 -8.81 -17.35
C PHE A 257 -0.77 -8.04 -18.66
N ASN A 258 -0.61 -8.78 -19.77
CA ASN A 258 -0.09 -8.37 -21.08
C ASN A 258 1.44 -8.36 -21.28
N ARG A 259 2.24 -9.00 -20.41
CA ARG A 259 3.71 -9.05 -20.50
C ARG A 259 4.38 -7.67 -20.55
N TRP A 260 3.72 -6.61 -20.08
CA TRP A 260 4.21 -5.24 -20.25
C TRP A 260 5.63 -5.06 -19.67
N PHE A 261 5.92 -5.74 -18.56
CA PHE A 261 7.25 -5.77 -17.95
C PHE A 261 8.13 -6.88 -18.51
N SER A 262 7.56 -8.07 -18.74
CA SER A 262 8.28 -9.19 -19.34
C SER A 262 8.84 -8.89 -20.75
N HIS A 263 8.18 -8.04 -21.54
CA HIS A 263 8.66 -7.58 -22.85
C HIS A 263 9.78 -6.54 -22.75
N ASN A 264 9.66 -5.56 -21.85
CA ASN A 264 10.66 -4.50 -21.70
C ASN A 264 11.92 -4.95 -20.96
N ASN A 265 11.83 -5.93 -20.06
CA ASN A 265 12.95 -6.40 -19.24
C ASN A 265 13.54 -7.74 -19.68
N GLY A 266 13.07 -8.35 -20.77
CA GLY A 266 13.58 -9.63 -21.29
C GLY A 266 13.43 -10.82 -20.32
N MET A 267 12.62 -10.67 -19.26
CA MET A 267 12.39 -11.71 -18.26
C MET A 267 11.12 -12.47 -18.65
N VAL A 268 11.26 -13.72 -19.09
CA VAL A 268 10.12 -14.63 -19.22
C VAL A 268 9.73 -15.04 -17.81
N VAL A 269 8.66 -14.45 -17.26
CA VAL A 269 8.03 -14.99 -16.06
C VAL A 269 7.33 -16.29 -16.45
N SER A 270 8.05 -17.41 -16.36
CA SER A 270 7.43 -18.74 -16.38
C SER A 270 6.76 -18.99 -15.03
N VAL A 271 5.53 -18.48 -14.86
CA VAL A 271 4.64 -19.01 -13.82
C VAL A 271 4.13 -20.35 -14.31
N THR A 272 4.84 -21.42 -13.96
CA THR A 272 4.30 -22.78 -14.09
C THR A 272 3.08 -22.89 -13.18
N GLN A 273 1.91 -23.00 -13.80
CA GLN A 273 0.71 -23.54 -13.15
C GLN A 273 1.04 -24.96 -12.69
N SER A 274 0.88 -25.23 -11.40
CA SER A 274 0.81 -26.58 -10.81
C SER A 274 -0.11 -26.51 -9.62
#